data_AF-A0AAN8XX98-F1
#
_entry.id   AF-A0AAN8XX98-F1
#
_cell.length_a   1.000
_cell.length_b   1.000
_cell.length_c   1.000
_cell.angle_alpha   90.00
_cell.angle_beta   90.00
_cell.angle_gamma   90.00
#
_symmetry.space_group_name_H-M   'P 1'
#
loop_
_entity.id
_entity.type
_entity.pdbx_description
1 polymer ?
#
loop_
_entity_poly.entity_id
_entity_poly.type
_entity_poly.pdbx_seq_one_letter_code
_entity_poly.pdbx_strand_id
1 'polypeptide(L)'
;MVGGSGDRDDGAVGGKLHREYRGGGGRGSSRYRRALSHRHATPGERRGASDSSHLGEDEMKQDSEKLEIVKHRPHKDLSRGFSEDSRISKQLRRLSREDDAERYLAQVQQLQESIMLNENVKYVRRNAEHILESLFESLHAAPSPPCRWEITRCIGRVGHVMEADIKRFVELTLDRLETWRAAEMKVLVLRCFLEMLKLDSDGSQASQVGAKIVEGLQGVLEGTETPEVMVAVVDVLRELNIHHSHILNKYFQDIVDILVGWHIDHHQSSEVMRYVSVALASFSQLWLANVQIATTLLSQFVEDMEDYCEDLERGMSGRSSPEDEASTDPVVCAKKVAAFISVFTTVLHCLGPQADPSLNPGLSSNFLVDALGKMVVGSTKILKLHWEESLLDALNQVRD
;
A
#
# COMPACT_ATOMS: atom_id res chain seq x y z
N MET A 1 -2.37 -82.00 -37.61
CA MET A 1 -2.37 -80.52 -37.76
C MET A 1 -3.79 -80.06 -37.49
N VAL A 2 -4.00 -79.59 -36.27
CA VAL A 2 -5.28 -79.31 -35.62
C VAL A 2 -5.12 -77.99 -34.87
N GLY A 3 -6.08 -77.10 -35.06
CA GLY A 3 -6.75 -76.32 -34.01
C GLY A 3 -5.96 -75.38 -33.10
N GLY A 4 -6.25 -74.09 -33.25
CA GLY A 4 -6.54 -73.18 -32.12
C GLY A 4 -5.39 -72.32 -31.62
N SER A 5 -5.51 -71.00 -31.81
CA SER A 5 -5.38 -69.93 -30.80
C SER A 5 -4.97 -68.59 -31.43
N GLY A 6 -5.63 -67.50 -31.01
CA GLY A 6 -4.92 -66.31 -30.55
C GLY A 6 -4.72 -65.14 -31.53
N ASP A 7 -5.54 -64.10 -31.31
CA ASP A 7 -5.16 -62.70 -31.09
C ASP A 7 -4.71 -61.75 -32.20
N ARG A 8 -5.17 -60.50 -31.98
CA ARG A 8 -4.83 -59.17 -32.53
C ARG A 8 -5.70 -58.77 -33.73
N ASP A 9 -6.43 -57.66 -33.73
CA ASP A 9 -6.16 -56.36 -33.09
C ASP A 9 -7.42 -55.69 -32.51
N ASP A 10 -7.23 -55.04 -31.36
CA ASP A 10 -8.10 -54.11 -30.63
C ASP A 10 -8.57 -52.93 -31.52
N GLY A 11 -9.71 -52.28 -31.33
CA GLY A 11 -10.33 -51.86 -30.08
C GLY A 11 -10.38 -50.32 -30.03
N ALA A 12 -11.60 -49.78 -30.08
CA ALA A 12 -11.98 -48.38 -30.24
C ALA A 12 -11.50 -47.38 -29.16
N VAL A 13 -11.26 -46.12 -29.54
CA VAL A 13 -11.49 -44.87 -28.76
C VAL A 13 -11.59 -43.72 -29.78
N GLY A 14 -12.69 -42.97 -29.92
CA GLY A 14 -13.19 -41.96 -28.98
C GLY A 14 -12.68 -40.57 -29.39
N GLY A 15 -13.61 -39.68 -29.77
CA GLY A 15 -13.33 -38.39 -30.41
C GLY A 15 -12.36 -37.47 -29.64
N LYS A 16 -11.52 -36.77 -30.39
CA LYS A 16 -10.79 -35.58 -29.94
C LYS A 16 -10.90 -34.49 -30.98
N LEU A 17 -11.55 -33.41 -30.57
CA LEU A 17 -11.53 -32.11 -31.24
C LEU A 17 -10.08 -31.66 -31.41
N HIS A 18 -9.73 -31.35 -32.65
CA HIS A 18 -8.47 -30.77 -33.07
C HIS A 18 -8.34 -29.36 -32.45
N ARG A 19 -7.49 -29.22 -31.42
CA ARG A 19 -7.12 -27.93 -30.84
C ARG A 19 -5.90 -27.43 -31.58
N GLU A 20 -6.10 -26.54 -32.54
CA GLU A 20 -5.01 -25.74 -33.11
C GLU A 20 -4.40 -24.86 -32.02
N TYR A 21 -3.12 -25.09 -31.77
CA TYR A 21 -2.25 -24.14 -31.11
C TYR A 21 -2.03 -22.95 -32.06
N ARG A 22 -2.54 -21.79 -31.69
CA ARG A 22 -2.04 -20.50 -32.16
C ARG A 22 -1.70 -19.65 -30.96
N GLY A 23 -0.41 -19.37 -30.80
CA GLY A 23 0.11 -18.43 -29.83
C GLY A 23 -0.41 -17.02 -30.09
N GLY A 24 -0.65 -16.29 -29.02
CA GLY A 24 -1.01 -14.89 -29.02
C GLY A 24 -0.60 -14.27 -27.70
N GLY A 25 0.60 -13.69 -27.69
CA GLY A 25 1.13 -12.95 -26.55
C GLY A 25 0.47 -11.59 -26.36
N GLY A 26 0.67 -11.05 -25.15
CA GLY A 26 0.74 -9.61 -24.90
C GLY A 26 -0.57 -8.83 -24.86
N ARG A 27 -1.35 -8.99 -23.79
CA ARG A 27 -2.33 -7.97 -23.35
C ARG A 27 -1.94 -7.46 -21.96
N GLY A 28 -1.02 -6.50 -21.92
CA GLY A 28 -0.59 -5.82 -20.69
C GLY A 28 -0.59 -4.29 -20.76
N SER A 29 -0.67 -3.69 -21.95
CA SER A 29 -0.37 -2.27 -22.19
C SER A 29 -1.47 -1.26 -21.73
N SER A 30 -2.66 -1.72 -21.34
CA SER A 30 -3.80 -0.80 -21.10
C SER A 30 -4.01 -0.33 -19.65
N ARG A 31 -3.29 -0.84 -18.65
CA ARG A 31 -3.57 -0.50 -17.23
C ARG A 31 -2.89 0.80 -16.78
N TYR A 32 -1.63 1.01 -17.13
CA TYR A 32 -0.86 2.18 -16.71
C TYR A 32 -1.40 3.51 -17.26
N ARG A 33 -1.78 3.54 -18.54
CA ARG A 33 -2.34 4.75 -19.18
C ARG A 33 -3.70 5.18 -18.62
N ARG A 34 -4.49 4.25 -18.07
CA ARG A 34 -5.81 4.52 -17.48
C ARG A 34 -5.74 5.07 -16.05
N ALA A 35 -4.71 4.68 -15.29
CA ALA A 35 -4.50 5.16 -13.92
C ALA A 35 -4.10 6.64 -13.87
N LEU A 36 -3.34 7.12 -14.87
CA LEU A 36 -2.97 8.54 -15.00
C LEU A 36 -4.16 9.44 -15.38
N SER A 37 -5.14 8.92 -16.14
CA SER A 37 -6.32 9.70 -16.56
C SER A 37 -7.33 9.92 -15.43
N HIS A 38 -7.40 9.06 -14.42
CA HIS A 38 -8.35 9.19 -13.31
C HIS A 38 -7.82 9.97 -12.09
N ARG A 39 -6.52 10.29 -12.04
CA ARG A 39 -5.92 11.05 -10.92
C ARG A 39 -5.83 12.57 -11.15
N HIS A 40 -6.17 13.05 -12.34
CA HIS A 40 -6.25 14.48 -12.64
C HIS A 40 -7.68 15.01 -12.43
N ALA A 41 -8.09 15.18 -11.18
CA ALA A 41 -9.22 16.04 -10.83
C ALA A 41 -8.76 17.04 -9.77
N THR A 42 -8.35 18.23 -10.20
CA THR A 42 -8.06 19.37 -9.31
C THR A 42 -9.37 20.05 -8.87
N PRO A 43 -9.49 20.49 -7.60
CA PRO A 43 -10.70 21.16 -7.13
C PRO A 43 -10.69 22.66 -7.42
N GLY A 44 -11.66 23.11 -8.22
CA GLY A 44 -12.35 24.38 -8.02
C GLY A 44 -11.92 25.59 -8.87
N GLU A 45 -12.77 25.94 -9.85
CA GLU A 45 -13.05 27.35 -10.18
C GLU A 45 -14.54 27.49 -10.55
N ARG A 46 -15.32 28.08 -9.64
CA ARG A 46 -16.68 28.55 -9.94
C ARG A 46 -16.56 29.95 -10.56
N ARG A 47 -17.00 30.11 -11.81
CA ARG A 47 -17.42 31.40 -12.35
C ARG A 47 -18.86 31.29 -12.84
N GLY A 48 -19.68 32.21 -12.34
CA GLY A 48 -21.12 32.23 -12.57
C GLY A 48 -21.50 32.74 -13.94
N ALA A 49 -22.70 32.36 -14.36
CA ALA A 49 -23.56 33.14 -15.21
C ALA A 49 -25.00 32.91 -14.75
N SER A 50 -25.64 34.03 -14.45
CA SER A 50 -27.04 34.23 -14.10
C SER A 50 -27.98 33.82 -15.23
N ASP A 51 -29.11 33.19 -14.91
CA ASP A 51 -30.39 33.75 -15.35
C ASP A 51 -31.56 33.40 -14.41
N SER A 52 -32.44 34.37 -14.31
CA SER A 52 -33.69 34.51 -13.55
C SER A 52 -34.78 33.51 -14.03
N SER A 53 -35.91 33.21 -13.40
CA SER A 53 -36.76 33.81 -12.36
C SER A 53 -37.86 32.80 -11.95
N HIS A 54 -38.65 33.18 -10.93
CA HIS A 54 -40.01 32.76 -10.58
C HIS A 54 -40.28 31.86 -9.34
N LEU A 55 -40.52 32.61 -8.24
CA LEU A 55 -41.68 32.58 -7.32
C LEU A 55 -42.00 31.32 -6.49
N GLY A 56 -42.01 31.53 -5.18
CA GLY A 56 -42.63 30.66 -4.18
C GLY A 56 -42.23 31.06 -2.75
N GLU A 57 -42.68 32.22 -2.28
CA GLU A 57 -42.68 32.57 -0.86
C GLU A 57 -43.77 31.76 -0.17
N ASP A 58 -43.42 30.85 0.74
CA ASP A 58 -44.09 30.68 2.02
C ASP A 58 -43.38 29.63 2.91
N GLU A 59 -43.46 29.88 4.23
CA GLU A 59 -43.11 29.00 5.36
C GLU A 59 -41.65 28.96 5.85
N MET A 60 -41.31 30.02 6.57
CA MET A 60 -40.33 30.03 7.65
C MET A 60 -40.85 29.22 8.86
N LYS A 61 -40.42 27.96 9.03
CA LYS A 61 -40.35 27.23 10.32
C LYS A 61 -39.72 25.83 10.20
N GLN A 62 -38.79 25.56 11.12
CA GLN A 62 -38.33 24.24 11.59
C GLN A 62 -37.61 23.32 10.59
N ASP A 63 -36.27 23.28 10.69
CA ASP A 63 -35.60 22.01 11.03
C ASP A 63 -34.19 22.28 11.58
N SER A 64 -34.08 22.22 12.91
CA SER A 64 -32.83 22.13 13.66
C SER A 64 -32.89 20.85 14.45
N GLU A 65 -32.43 19.74 13.87
CA GLU A 65 -32.24 18.42 14.50
C GLU A 65 -31.47 17.56 13.47
N LYS A 66 -30.39 16.82 13.74
CA LYS A 66 -29.81 16.27 14.97
C LYS A 66 -28.29 16.10 14.76
N LEU A 67 -27.50 16.69 15.66
CA LEU A 67 -26.29 16.02 16.12
C LEU A 67 -26.75 14.70 16.75
N GLU A 68 -26.32 13.56 16.23
CA GLU A 68 -26.41 12.31 16.97
C GLU A 68 -25.46 12.37 18.16
N ILE A 69 -25.98 12.92 19.25
CA ILE A 69 -25.55 12.59 20.60
C ILE A 69 -25.77 11.08 20.72
N VAL A 70 -24.68 10.32 20.66
CA VAL A 70 -24.65 8.93 21.10
C VAL A 70 -25.08 8.94 22.55
N LYS A 71 -26.37 8.70 22.78
CA LYS A 71 -26.95 8.51 24.10
C LYS A 71 -26.12 7.44 24.80
N HIS A 72 -25.57 7.79 25.96
CA HIS A 72 -25.02 6.85 26.93
C HIS A 72 -25.87 5.59 26.98
N ARG A 73 -25.34 4.48 26.44
CA ARG A 73 -25.77 3.16 26.88
C ARG A 73 -25.41 3.05 28.36
N PRO A 74 -26.36 2.70 29.24
CA PRO A 74 -26.07 2.58 30.66
C PRO A 74 -25.02 1.49 30.86
N HIS A 75 -24.03 1.84 31.68
CA HIS A 75 -22.80 1.12 32.05
C HIS A 75 -23.02 -0.28 32.71
N LYS A 76 -24.22 -0.87 32.60
CA LYS A 76 -24.68 -2.01 33.39
C LYS A 76 -24.55 -3.37 32.70
N ASP A 77 -24.32 -3.43 31.39
CA ASP A 77 -24.19 -4.70 30.68
C ASP A 77 -22.73 -5.14 30.42
N LEU A 78 -21.76 -4.23 30.55
CA LEU A 78 -20.33 -4.59 30.54
C LEU A 78 -19.88 -5.36 31.79
N SER A 79 -20.70 -5.40 32.84
CA SER A 79 -20.37 -6.05 34.12
C SER A 79 -20.66 -7.55 34.21
N ARG A 80 -21.28 -8.16 33.19
CA ARG A 80 -21.76 -9.56 33.28
C ARG A 80 -20.73 -10.65 32.96
N GLY A 81 -19.48 -10.28 32.67
CA GLY A 81 -18.39 -11.23 32.37
C GLY A 81 -17.28 -11.36 33.41
N PHE A 82 -17.30 -10.60 34.51
CA PHE A 82 -16.18 -10.58 35.48
C PHE A 82 -16.11 -11.87 36.31
N SER A 83 -15.40 -12.86 35.80
CA SER A 83 -14.76 -13.91 36.60
C SER A 83 -13.44 -13.35 37.12
N GLU A 84 -13.41 -13.03 38.42
CA GLU A 84 -12.31 -12.41 39.19
C GLU A 84 -11.77 -11.07 38.63
N ASP A 85 -11.88 -10.02 39.43
CA ASP A 85 -11.58 -8.65 39.01
C ASP A 85 -10.05 -8.42 38.88
N SER A 86 -9.51 -8.84 37.74
CA SER A 86 -8.08 -8.85 37.43
C SER A 86 -7.50 -7.43 37.45
N ARG A 87 -6.18 -7.33 37.63
CA ARG A 87 -5.44 -6.07 37.54
C ARG A 87 -5.71 -5.36 36.21
N ILE A 88 -5.70 -6.10 35.10
CA ILE A 88 -5.95 -5.59 33.74
C ILE A 88 -7.36 -5.02 33.61
N SER A 89 -8.37 -5.71 34.13
CA SER A 89 -9.76 -5.23 34.16
C SER A 89 -9.90 -3.90 34.91
N LYS A 90 -9.23 -3.78 36.06
CA LYS A 90 -9.22 -2.54 36.85
C LYS A 90 -8.51 -1.39 36.12
N GLN A 91 -7.41 -1.69 35.42
CA GLN A 91 -6.67 -0.70 34.63
C GLN A 91 -7.51 -0.19 33.46
N LEU A 92 -8.17 -1.07 32.69
CA LEU A 92 -9.05 -0.69 31.58
C LEU A 92 -10.18 0.25 32.02
N ARG A 93 -10.85 -0.04 33.15
CA ARG A 93 -11.93 0.82 33.67
C ARG A 93 -11.45 2.18 34.19
N ARG A 94 -10.21 2.27 34.65
CA ARG A 94 -9.59 3.55 35.06
C ARG A 94 -9.27 4.37 33.81
N LEU A 95 -8.64 3.73 32.84
CA LEU A 95 -8.26 4.32 31.57
C LEU A 95 -9.47 4.91 30.81
N SER A 96 -10.60 4.20 30.79
CA SER A 96 -11.81 4.66 30.10
C SER A 96 -12.49 5.90 30.72
N ARG A 97 -11.99 6.39 31.86
CA ARG A 97 -12.52 7.55 32.60
C ARG A 97 -11.47 8.64 32.78
N GLU A 98 -10.28 8.44 32.21
CA GLU A 98 -9.18 9.37 32.34
C GLU A 98 -9.21 10.35 31.17
N ASP A 99 -9.41 11.63 31.48
CA ASP A 99 -9.45 12.71 30.49
C ASP A 99 -8.12 13.49 30.45
N ASP A 100 -7.29 13.37 31.49
CA ASP A 100 -5.99 14.03 31.55
C ASP A 100 -4.95 13.27 30.73
N ALA A 101 -4.34 13.94 29.74
CA ALA A 101 -3.45 13.29 28.79
C ALA A 101 -2.18 12.68 29.43
N GLU A 102 -1.58 13.33 30.43
CA GLU A 102 -0.38 12.82 31.09
C GLU A 102 -0.69 11.58 31.92
N ARG A 103 -1.78 11.62 32.71
CA ARG A 103 -2.25 10.46 33.48
C ARG A 103 -2.70 9.33 32.57
N TYR A 104 -3.37 9.64 31.47
CA TYR A 104 -3.79 8.66 30.48
C TYR A 104 -2.58 7.90 29.95
N LEU A 105 -1.54 8.62 29.48
CA LEU A 105 -0.29 8.00 29.01
C LEU A 105 0.33 7.07 30.06
N ALA A 106 0.45 7.53 31.31
CA ALA A 106 1.00 6.72 32.39
C ALA A 106 0.16 5.45 32.65
N GLN A 107 -1.17 5.55 32.59
CA GLN A 107 -2.08 4.42 32.75
C GLN A 107 -1.96 3.41 31.60
N VAL A 108 -1.85 3.89 30.35
CA VAL A 108 -1.65 3.01 29.19
C VAL A 108 -0.33 2.27 29.27
N GLN A 109 0.76 2.94 29.66
CA GLN A 109 2.06 2.30 29.84
C GLN A 109 2.01 1.21 30.92
N GLN A 110 1.38 1.50 32.07
CA GLN A 110 1.21 0.51 33.12
C GLN A 110 0.35 -0.69 32.68
N LEU A 111 -0.66 -0.44 31.84
CA LEU A 111 -1.48 -1.49 31.26
C LEU A 111 -0.69 -2.35 30.28
N GLN A 112 0.13 -1.74 29.42
CA GLN A 112 1.03 -2.45 28.50
C GLN A 112 1.98 -3.39 29.25
N GLU A 113 2.62 -2.90 30.33
CA GLU A 113 3.47 -3.74 31.18
C GLU A 113 2.68 -4.92 31.75
N SER A 114 1.47 -4.67 32.23
CA SER A 114 0.63 -5.70 32.85
C SER A 114 0.19 -6.77 31.85
N ILE A 115 -0.11 -6.38 30.61
CA ILE A 115 -0.46 -7.30 29.51
C ILE A 115 0.72 -8.22 29.16
N MET A 116 1.94 -7.67 29.17
CA MET A 116 3.16 -8.40 28.79
C MET A 116 3.71 -9.33 29.89
N LEU A 117 3.14 -9.32 31.11
CA LEU A 117 3.57 -10.22 32.18
C LEU A 117 3.13 -11.67 31.90
N ASN A 118 4.08 -12.61 32.00
CA ASN A 118 3.85 -14.04 31.77
C ASN A 118 2.70 -14.63 32.61
N GLU A 119 2.51 -14.17 33.85
CA GLU A 119 1.42 -14.61 34.71
C GLU A 119 0.02 -14.20 34.19
N ASN A 120 -0.06 -13.14 33.39
CA ASN A 120 -1.30 -12.61 32.84
C ASN A 120 -1.66 -13.18 31.47
N VAL A 121 -0.75 -13.87 30.78
CA VAL A 121 -0.96 -14.40 29.41
C VAL A 121 -2.25 -15.21 29.30
N LYS A 122 -2.49 -16.14 30.25
CA LYS A 122 -3.71 -16.97 30.28
C LYS A 122 -4.98 -16.12 30.40
N TYR A 123 -4.92 -15.06 31.21
CA TYR A 123 -6.03 -14.15 31.40
C TYR A 123 -6.29 -13.32 30.15
N VAL A 124 -5.24 -12.77 29.53
CA VAL A 124 -5.31 -11.98 28.30
C VAL A 124 -5.94 -12.80 27.18
N ARG A 125 -5.43 -14.02 26.93
CA ARG A 125 -5.96 -14.92 25.89
C ARG A 125 -7.44 -15.24 26.09
N ARG A 126 -7.85 -15.54 27.33
CA ARG A 126 -9.23 -15.87 27.65
C ARG A 126 -10.19 -14.69 27.44
N ASN A 127 -9.74 -13.47 27.70
CA ASN A 127 -10.56 -12.26 27.67
C ASN A 127 -10.22 -11.32 26.50
N ALA A 128 -9.53 -11.83 25.47
CA ALA A 128 -8.94 -11.02 24.40
C ALA A 128 -9.97 -10.12 23.70
N GLU A 129 -11.16 -10.65 23.37
CA GLU A 129 -12.23 -9.86 22.74
C GLU A 129 -12.63 -8.64 23.56
N HIS A 130 -12.92 -8.83 24.85
CA HIS A 130 -13.31 -7.73 25.73
C HIS A 130 -12.17 -6.72 25.91
N ILE A 131 -10.93 -7.20 26.06
CA ILE A 131 -9.75 -6.33 26.18
C ILE A 131 -9.58 -5.50 24.91
N LEU A 132 -9.63 -6.13 23.73
CA LEU A 132 -9.50 -5.45 22.44
C LEU A 132 -10.63 -4.47 22.19
N GLU A 133 -11.88 -4.83 22.48
CA GLU A 133 -13.03 -3.94 22.37
C GLU A 133 -12.86 -2.69 23.25
N SER A 134 -12.48 -2.88 24.52
CA SER A 134 -12.21 -1.77 25.44
C SER A 134 -11.07 -0.87 24.95
N LEU A 135 -10.01 -1.46 24.39
CA LEU A 135 -8.86 -0.70 23.87
C LEU A 135 -9.21 0.04 22.57
N PHE A 136 -9.99 -0.55 21.66
CA PHE A 136 -10.46 0.13 20.44
C PHE A 136 -11.42 1.28 20.77
N GLU A 137 -12.30 1.12 21.75
CA GLU A 137 -13.12 2.24 22.27
C GLU A 137 -12.22 3.35 22.85
N SER A 138 -11.23 2.96 23.64
CA SER A 138 -10.25 3.88 24.23
C SER A 138 -9.42 4.61 23.17
N LEU A 139 -9.11 3.96 22.05
CA LEU A 139 -8.38 4.55 20.93
C LEU A 139 -9.15 5.72 20.31
N HIS A 140 -10.47 5.56 20.14
CA HIS A 140 -11.33 6.65 19.66
C HIS A 140 -11.46 7.78 20.68
N ALA A 141 -11.57 7.46 21.96
CA ALA A 141 -11.76 8.40 23.05
C ALA A 141 -10.47 9.07 23.55
N ALA A 142 -9.29 8.65 23.07
CA ALA A 142 -8.01 9.11 23.56
C ALA A 142 -7.87 10.65 23.47
N PRO A 143 -7.39 11.32 24.53
CA PRO A 143 -7.45 12.78 24.65
C PRO A 143 -6.43 13.52 23.76
N SER A 144 -5.44 12.81 23.20
CA SER A 144 -4.41 13.41 22.34
C SER A 144 -3.79 12.38 21.37
N PRO A 145 -3.15 12.82 20.28
CA PRO A 145 -2.46 11.91 19.36
C PRO A 145 -1.39 11.03 20.01
N PRO A 146 -0.52 11.51 20.93
CA PRO A 146 0.39 10.65 21.67
C PRO A 146 -0.29 9.52 22.43
N CYS A 147 -1.46 9.79 23.03
CA CYS A 147 -2.27 8.77 23.70
C CYS A 147 -2.75 7.69 22.72
N ARG A 148 -3.19 8.09 21.52
CA ARG A 148 -3.58 7.14 20.46
C ARG A 148 -2.42 6.21 20.09
N TRP A 149 -1.21 6.74 19.94
CA TRP A 149 -0.02 5.92 19.64
C TRP A 149 0.30 4.90 20.74
N GLU A 150 0.16 5.26 22.02
CA GLU A 150 0.35 4.32 23.13
C GLU A 150 -0.74 3.24 23.17
N ILE A 151 -2.00 3.60 22.93
CA ILE A 151 -3.10 2.61 22.87
C ILE A 151 -2.89 1.65 21.71
N THR A 152 -2.49 2.15 20.53
CA THR A 152 -2.14 1.31 19.37
C THR A 152 -1.05 0.30 19.71
N ARG A 153 0.02 0.71 20.41
CA ARG A 153 1.06 -0.21 20.88
C ARG A 153 0.51 -1.25 21.86
N CYS A 154 -0.35 -0.81 22.78
CA CYS A 154 -1.04 -1.70 23.71
C CYS A 154 -1.86 -2.79 22.99
N ILE A 155 -2.62 -2.41 21.95
CA ILE A 155 -3.40 -3.35 21.13
C ILE A 155 -2.48 -4.35 20.41
N GLY A 156 -1.39 -3.88 19.79
CA GLY A 156 -0.42 -4.77 19.14
C GLY A 156 0.22 -5.78 20.10
N ARG A 157 0.52 -5.35 21.34
CA ARG A 157 1.03 -6.23 22.41
C ARG A 157 0.02 -7.29 22.85
N VAL A 158 -1.27 -6.96 22.90
CA VAL A 158 -2.32 -7.99 23.10
C VAL A 158 -2.23 -9.03 22.00
N GLY A 159 -2.11 -8.61 20.75
CA GLY A 159 -1.91 -9.52 19.61
C GLY A 159 -0.71 -10.44 19.79
N HIS A 160 0.45 -9.89 20.15
CA HIS A 160 1.66 -10.67 20.42
C HIS A 160 1.43 -11.73 21.51
N VAL A 161 0.91 -11.33 22.68
CA VAL A 161 0.63 -12.23 23.81
C VAL A 161 -0.36 -13.36 23.49
N MET A 162 -1.18 -13.21 22.44
CA MET A 162 -2.13 -14.25 22.05
C MET A 162 -1.46 -15.49 21.43
N GLU A 163 -0.26 -15.38 20.88
CA GLU A 163 0.53 -16.48 20.29
C GLU A 163 -0.32 -17.44 19.44
N ALA A 164 -0.65 -18.64 19.93
CA ALA A 164 -1.45 -19.64 19.22
C ALA A 164 -2.88 -19.17 18.87
N ASP A 165 -3.42 -18.18 19.57
CA ASP A 165 -4.75 -17.59 19.31
C ASP A 165 -4.67 -16.33 18.41
N ILE A 166 -3.50 -16.00 17.86
CA ILE A 166 -3.25 -14.77 17.06
C ILE A 166 -4.26 -14.57 15.92
N LYS A 167 -4.80 -15.65 15.35
CA LYS A 167 -5.81 -15.57 14.28
C LYS A 167 -7.02 -14.72 14.67
N ARG A 168 -7.47 -14.82 15.93
CA ARG A 168 -8.59 -14.04 16.46
C ARG A 168 -8.26 -12.55 16.55
N PHE A 169 -7.03 -12.20 16.95
CA PHE A 169 -6.57 -10.81 16.93
C PHE A 169 -6.59 -10.25 15.51
N VAL A 170 -6.06 -11.00 14.54
CA VAL A 170 -6.01 -10.56 13.14
C VAL A 170 -7.41 -10.35 12.57
N GLU A 171 -8.35 -11.26 12.85
CA GLU A 171 -9.74 -11.13 12.41
C GLU A 171 -10.41 -9.87 12.94
N LEU A 172 -10.33 -9.63 14.25
CA LEU A 172 -10.92 -8.44 14.86
C LEU A 172 -10.26 -7.15 14.37
N THR A 173 -8.94 -7.16 14.16
CA THR A 173 -8.19 -5.98 13.72
C THR A 173 -8.46 -5.67 12.24
N LEU A 174 -8.57 -6.68 11.38
CA LEU A 174 -8.97 -6.51 9.97
C LEU A 174 -10.40 -5.98 9.85
N ASP A 175 -11.34 -6.47 10.67
CA ASP A 175 -12.70 -5.94 10.71
C ASP A 175 -12.73 -4.43 11.04
N ARG A 176 -11.87 -3.96 11.95
CA ARG A 176 -11.71 -2.52 12.21
C ARG A 176 -11.12 -1.77 11.01
N LEU A 177 -10.14 -2.35 10.33
CA LEU A 177 -9.53 -1.75 9.14
C LEU A 177 -10.53 -1.56 7.99
N GLU A 178 -11.46 -2.51 7.83
CA GLU A 178 -12.52 -2.47 6.83
C GLU A 178 -13.65 -1.50 7.20
N THR A 179 -14.07 -1.51 8.48
CA THR A 179 -15.22 -0.72 8.93
C THR A 179 -14.89 0.76 9.17
N TRP A 180 -13.67 1.08 9.59
CA TRP A 180 -13.27 2.46 9.90
C TRP A 180 -12.88 3.23 8.64
N ARG A 181 -13.57 4.35 8.38
CA ARG A 181 -13.38 5.15 7.16
C ARG A 181 -12.26 6.19 7.25
N ALA A 182 -12.03 6.75 8.43
CA ALA A 182 -11.05 7.82 8.61
C ALA A 182 -9.61 7.31 8.39
N ALA A 183 -8.85 7.99 7.54
CA ALA A 183 -7.47 7.62 7.20
C ALA A 183 -6.58 7.51 8.45
N GLU A 184 -6.67 8.45 9.38
CA GLU A 184 -5.95 8.42 10.66
C GLU A 184 -6.24 7.15 11.46
N MET A 185 -7.51 6.74 11.52
CA MET A 185 -7.91 5.52 12.23
C MET A 185 -7.40 4.26 11.53
N LYS A 186 -7.39 4.24 10.20
CA LYS A 186 -6.76 3.14 9.44
C LYS A 186 -5.27 3.04 9.73
N VAL A 187 -4.55 4.17 9.75
CA VAL A 187 -3.13 4.22 10.14
C VAL A 187 -2.91 3.63 11.52
N LEU A 188 -3.75 3.97 12.50
CA LEU A 188 -3.66 3.44 13.86
C LEU A 188 -3.87 1.92 13.90
N VAL A 189 -4.85 1.39 13.16
CA VAL A 189 -5.10 -0.07 13.06
C VAL A 189 -3.94 -0.80 12.39
N LEU A 190 -3.41 -0.24 11.30
CA LEU A 190 -2.23 -0.80 10.61
C LEU A 190 -1.02 -0.86 11.54
N ARG A 191 -0.84 0.16 12.37
CA ARG A 191 0.24 0.20 13.38
C ARG A 191 0.04 -0.83 14.50
N CYS A 192 -1.18 -1.30 14.77
CA CYS A 192 -1.39 -2.44 15.68
C CYS A 192 -0.75 -3.72 15.12
N PHE A 193 -0.91 -3.99 13.81
CA PHE A 193 -0.22 -5.10 13.16
C PHE A 193 1.29 -4.93 13.20
N LEU A 194 1.78 -3.72 12.91
CA LEU A 194 3.21 -3.42 12.93
C LEU A 194 3.84 -3.70 14.30
N GLU A 195 3.21 -3.24 15.38
CA GLU A 195 3.71 -3.51 16.74
C GLU A 195 3.70 -5.01 17.05
N MET A 196 2.63 -5.73 16.70
CA MET A 196 2.55 -7.18 16.91
C MET A 196 3.68 -7.92 16.19
N LEU A 197 3.93 -7.57 14.92
CA LEU A 197 4.97 -8.19 14.10
C LEU A 197 6.39 -7.85 14.59
N LYS A 198 6.62 -6.63 15.05
CA LYS A 198 7.92 -6.22 15.62
C LYS A 198 8.30 -6.99 16.88
N LEU A 199 7.31 -7.47 17.63
CA LEU A 199 7.50 -8.28 18.83
C LEU A 199 7.69 -9.78 18.49
N ASP A 200 7.28 -10.21 17.30
CA ASP A 200 7.41 -11.57 16.78
C ASP A 200 8.83 -11.85 16.27
N SER A 201 9.82 -11.81 17.18
CA SER A 201 11.24 -11.87 16.82
C SER A 201 11.69 -13.17 16.14
N ASP A 202 10.95 -14.27 16.33
CA ASP A 202 11.24 -15.56 15.69
C ASP A 202 10.37 -15.82 14.46
N GLY A 203 9.41 -14.93 14.17
CA GLY A 203 8.52 -15.03 13.04
C GLY A 203 7.40 -16.08 13.18
N SER A 204 7.26 -16.70 14.34
CA SER A 204 6.34 -17.82 14.53
C SER A 204 4.87 -17.41 14.42
N GLN A 205 4.51 -16.19 14.80
CA GLN A 205 3.15 -15.67 14.66
C GLN A 205 2.88 -15.24 13.22
N ALA A 206 3.80 -14.52 12.59
CA ALA A 206 3.72 -14.09 11.20
C ALA A 206 3.59 -15.29 10.25
N SER A 207 4.25 -16.41 10.52
CA SER A 207 4.06 -17.67 9.77
C SER A 207 2.61 -18.18 9.79
N GLN A 208 1.85 -17.92 10.86
CA GLN A 208 0.48 -18.42 11.01
C GLN A 208 -0.58 -17.52 10.36
N VAL A 209 -0.35 -16.20 10.34
CA VAL A 209 -1.35 -15.21 9.95
C VAL A 209 -0.90 -14.23 8.85
N GLY A 210 0.38 -14.23 8.48
CA GLY A 210 0.94 -13.26 7.53
C GLY A 210 0.21 -13.24 6.20
N ALA A 211 -0.17 -14.40 5.65
CA ALA A 211 -0.94 -14.47 4.41
C ALA A 211 -2.30 -13.76 4.52
N LYS A 212 -3.01 -13.92 5.64
CA LYS A 212 -4.31 -13.27 5.90
C LYS A 212 -4.15 -11.77 6.13
N ILE A 213 -3.07 -11.36 6.79
CA ILE A 213 -2.73 -9.94 6.94
C ILE A 213 -2.52 -9.33 5.55
N VAL A 214 -1.64 -9.90 4.72
CA VAL A 214 -1.33 -9.35 3.38
C VAL A 214 -2.57 -9.30 2.48
N GLU A 215 -3.43 -10.31 2.52
CA GLU A 215 -4.70 -10.30 1.80
C GLU A 215 -5.59 -9.12 2.20
N GLY A 216 -5.73 -8.83 3.50
CA GLY A 216 -6.48 -7.66 3.97
C GLY A 216 -5.81 -6.33 3.63
N LEU A 217 -4.47 -6.30 3.59
CA LEU A 217 -3.71 -5.09 3.23
C LEU A 217 -3.76 -4.76 1.75
N GLN A 218 -3.92 -5.75 0.86
CA GLN A 218 -3.95 -5.54 -0.58
C GLN A 218 -5.05 -4.54 -0.97
N GLY A 219 -6.30 -4.79 -0.53
CA GLY A 219 -7.42 -3.91 -0.85
C GLY A 219 -7.26 -2.49 -0.29
N VAL A 220 -6.57 -2.35 0.85
CA VAL A 220 -6.27 -1.03 1.43
C VAL A 220 -5.21 -0.29 0.63
N LEU A 221 -4.17 -1.00 0.15
CA LEU A 221 -3.09 -0.42 -0.66
C LEU A 221 -3.58 -0.02 -2.05
N GLU A 222 -4.45 -0.82 -2.67
CA GLU A 222 -5.04 -0.51 -3.98
C GLU A 222 -6.00 0.69 -3.93
N GLY A 223 -6.74 0.83 -2.83
CA GLY A 223 -7.77 1.86 -2.67
C GLY A 223 -7.32 3.14 -1.96
N THR A 224 -6.06 3.24 -1.51
CA THR A 224 -5.60 4.44 -0.79
C THR A 224 -5.19 5.56 -1.73
N GLU A 225 -5.64 6.77 -1.41
CA GLU A 225 -5.24 8.03 -2.07
C GLU A 225 -4.43 8.93 -1.13
N THR A 226 -4.17 8.48 0.10
CA THR A 226 -3.42 9.24 1.11
C THR A 226 -2.05 8.60 1.36
N PRO A 227 -0.95 9.37 1.31
CA PRO A 227 0.40 8.85 1.58
C PRO A 227 0.53 8.21 2.96
N GLU A 228 -0.17 8.72 3.98
CA GLU A 228 -0.07 8.25 5.36
C GLU A 228 -0.54 6.80 5.51
N VAL A 229 -1.65 6.46 4.83
CA VAL A 229 -2.18 5.09 4.81
C VAL A 229 -1.27 4.20 3.96
N MET A 230 -0.78 4.67 2.82
CA MET A 230 0.18 3.93 1.99
C MET A 230 1.43 3.56 2.80
N VAL A 231 2.05 4.53 3.48
CA VAL A 231 3.21 4.33 4.36
C VAL A 231 2.90 3.32 5.46
N ALA A 232 1.74 3.43 6.11
CA ALA A 232 1.37 2.52 7.18
C ALA A 232 1.17 1.07 6.69
N VAL A 233 0.57 0.87 5.51
CA VAL A 233 0.45 -0.46 4.91
C VAL A 233 1.83 -1.02 4.56
N VAL A 234 2.65 -0.22 3.90
CA VAL A 234 3.97 -0.64 3.42
C VAL A 234 4.90 -0.95 4.58
N ASP A 235 4.86 -0.21 5.69
CA ASP A 235 5.63 -0.56 6.89
C ASP A 235 5.26 -1.95 7.44
N VAL A 236 3.99 -2.35 7.41
CA VAL A 236 3.56 -3.71 7.81
C VAL A 236 4.09 -4.76 6.83
N LEU A 237 4.01 -4.50 5.52
CA LEU A 237 4.55 -5.39 4.49
C LEU A 237 6.07 -5.55 4.61
N ARG A 238 6.79 -4.46 4.92
CA ARG A 238 8.24 -4.46 5.12
C ARG A 238 8.64 -5.29 6.34
N GLU A 239 7.89 -5.16 7.44
CA GLU A 239 8.13 -5.97 8.64
C GLU A 239 7.92 -7.47 8.35
N LEU A 240 6.85 -7.83 7.63
CA LEU A 240 6.63 -9.21 7.18
C LEU A 240 7.75 -9.73 6.26
N ASN A 241 8.29 -8.86 5.41
CA ASN A 241 9.32 -9.23 4.44
C ASN A 241 10.64 -9.70 5.11
N ILE A 242 10.95 -9.22 6.33
CA ILE A 242 12.21 -9.54 7.02
C ILE A 242 12.38 -11.05 7.19
N HIS A 243 11.31 -11.75 7.61
CA HIS A 243 11.35 -13.20 7.88
C HIS A 243 10.47 -14.03 6.94
N HIS A 244 9.50 -13.41 6.26
CA HIS A 244 8.47 -14.11 5.48
C HIS A 244 8.24 -13.52 4.09
N SER A 245 9.32 -13.10 3.42
CA SER A 245 9.25 -12.59 2.04
C SER A 245 8.43 -13.49 1.10
N HIS A 246 8.50 -14.82 1.26
CA HIS A 246 7.74 -15.77 0.44
C HIS A 246 6.22 -15.56 0.45
N ILE A 247 5.65 -15.01 1.54
CA ILE A 247 4.21 -14.70 1.63
C ILE A 247 3.82 -13.58 0.64
N LEU A 248 4.74 -12.64 0.41
CA LEU A 248 4.54 -11.46 -0.44
C LEU A 248 4.74 -11.75 -1.93
N ASN A 249 5.38 -12.87 -2.31
CA ASN A 249 5.74 -13.15 -3.70
C ASN A 249 4.58 -12.99 -4.70
N LYS A 250 3.39 -13.52 -4.37
CA LYS A 250 2.23 -13.45 -5.28
C LYS A 250 1.61 -12.05 -5.40
N TYR A 251 1.94 -11.15 -4.47
CA TYR A 251 1.48 -9.76 -4.44
C TYR A 251 2.57 -8.77 -4.86
N PHE A 252 3.79 -9.25 -5.09
CA PHE A 252 4.96 -8.39 -5.24
C PHE A 252 4.83 -7.44 -6.43
N GLN A 253 4.31 -7.93 -7.55
CA GLN A 253 4.05 -7.10 -8.72
C GLN A 253 3.06 -5.97 -8.40
N ASP A 254 1.94 -6.27 -7.75
CA ASP A 254 0.92 -5.26 -7.40
C ASP A 254 1.48 -4.22 -6.41
N ILE A 255 2.28 -4.66 -5.44
CA ILE A 255 2.98 -3.76 -4.49
C ILE A 255 3.92 -2.82 -5.26
N VAL A 256 4.74 -3.35 -6.16
CA VAL A 256 5.68 -2.56 -6.97
C VAL A 256 4.93 -1.60 -7.87
N ASP A 257 3.91 -2.05 -8.60
CA ASP A 257 3.11 -1.23 -9.52
C ASP A 257 2.49 -0.03 -8.80
N ILE A 258 1.94 -0.24 -7.60
CA ILE A 258 1.37 0.85 -6.78
C ILE A 258 2.46 1.81 -6.33
N LEU A 259 3.55 1.30 -5.73
CA LEU A 259 4.63 2.13 -5.20
C LEU A 259 5.34 2.93 -6.29
N VAL A 260 5.62 2.32 -7.44
CA VAL A 260 6.15 3.01 -8.63
C VAL A 260 5.19 4.13 -9.07
N GLY A 261 3.88 3.87 -9.06
CA GLY A 261 2.88 4.90 -9.35
C GLY A 261 2.93 6.10 -8.40
N TRP A 262 3.21 5.88 -7.11
CA TRP A 262 3.45 6.95 -6.14
C TRP A 262 4.80 7.65 -6.35
N HIS A 263 5.82 6.93 -6.84
CA HIS A 263 7.14 7.48 -7.09
C HIS A 263 7.20 8.39 -8.33
N ILE A 264 6.51 7.99 -9.41
CA ILE A 264 6.46 8.73 -10.68
C ILE A 264 5.61 10.00 -10.58
N ASP A 265 4.68 10.08 -9.62
CA ASP A 265 3.84 11.26 -9.45
C ASP A 265 4.63 12.46 -8.92
N HIS A 266 5.07 13.31 -9.84
CA HIS A 266 5.80 14.56 -9.58
C HIS A 266 5.06 15.59 -8.68
N HIS A 267 3.80 15.38 -8.32
CA HIS A 267 3.10 16.21 -7.31
C HIS A 267 3.36 15.74 -5.87
N GLN A 268 3.93 14.55 -5.69
CA GLN A 268 4.23 14.02 -4.36
C GLN A 268 5.38 14.80 -3.71
N SER A 269 5.36 14.84 -2.38
CA SER A 269 6.44 15.46 -1.64
C SER A 269 7.73 14.65 -1.77
N SER A 270 8.87 15.32 -1.62
CA SER A 270 10.19 14.67 -1.59
C SER A 270 10.31 13.63 -0.47
N GLU A 271 9.61 13.84 0.65
CA GLU A 271 9.55 12.89 1.75
C GLU A 271 8.87 11.57 1.36
N VAL A 272 7.77 11.64 0.60
CA VAL A 272 7.05 10.48 0.09
C VAL A 272 7.89 9.75 -0.95
N MET A 273 8.47 10.46 -1.92
CA MET A 273 9.35 9.87 -2.93
C MET A 273 10.54 9.15 -2.29
N ARG A 274 11.21 9.78 -1.31
CA ARG A 274 12.31 9.17 -0.55
C ARG A 274 11.86 7.95 0.22
N TYR A 275 10.69 8.01 0.88
CA TYR A 275 10.14 6.84 1.58
C TYR A 275 9.91 5.68 0.62
N VAL A 276 9.28 5.94 -0.53
CA VAL A 276 8.97 4.90 -1.52
C VAL A 276 10.26 4.27 -2.07
N SER A 277 11.30 5.05 -2.37
CA SER A 277 12.61 4.49 -2.76
C SER A 277 13.18 3.54 -1.70
N VAL A 278 13.17 3.94 -0.42
CA VAL A 278 13.66 3.10 0.68
C VAL A 278 12.79 1.85 0.87
N ALA A 279 11.47 1.99 0.70
CA ALA A 279 10.53 0.88 0.80
C ALA A 279 10.77 -0.15 -0.31
N LEU A 280 10.85 0.28 -1.58
CA LEU A 280 11.14 -0.59 -2.72
C LEU A 280 12.46 -1.35 -2.53
N ALA A 281 13.51 -0.67 -2.07
CA ALA A 281 14.82 -1.28 -1.81
C ALA A 281 14.77 -2.33 -0.68
N SER A 282 13.87 -2.18 0.28
CA SER A 282 13.74 -3.15 1.39
C SER A 282 13.15 -4.50 0.99
N PHE A 283 12.60 -4.62 -0.23
CA PHE A 283 12.10 -5.88 -0.81
C PHE A 283 13.15 -6.65 -1.63
N SER A 284 14.45 -6.50 -1.30
CA SER A 284 15.56 -7.07 -2.09
C SER A 284 15.40 -8.56 -2.42
N GLN A 285 14.97 -9.39 -1.48
CA GLN A 285 14.75 -10.83 -1.73
C GLN A 285 13.65 -11.09 -2.76
N LEU A 286 12.61 -10.27 -2.79
CA LEU A 286 11.53 -10.37 -3.77
C LEU A 286 12.00 -9.90 -5.15
N TRP A 287 12.81 -8.84 -5.22
CA TRP A 287 13.44 -8.41 -6.46
C TRP A 287 14.31 -9.51 -7.06
N LEU A 288 15.14 -10.16 -6.24
CA LEU A 288 15.99 -11.28 -6.68
C LEU A 288 15.17 -12.49 -7.16
N ALA A 289 14.03 -12.77 -6.52
CA ALA A 289 13.14 -13.84 -6.94
C ALA A 289 12.35 -13.50 -8.22
N ASN A 290 12.18 -12.21 -8.54
CA ASN A 290 11.30 -11.73 -9.60
C ASN A 290 11.99 -10.72 -10.52
N VAL A 291 13.25 -10.96 -10.89
CA VAL A 291 14.09 -10.07 -11.71
C VAL A 291 13.42 -9.64 -13.02
N GLN A 292 12.61 -10.52 -13.63
CA GLN A 292 11.90 -10.21 -14.88
C GLN A 292 10.91 -9.03 -14.73
N ILE A 293 10.36 -8.82 -13.53
CA ILE A 293 9.52 -7.65 -13.22
C ILE A 293 10.35 -6.37 -13.41
N ALA A 294 11.56 -6.33 -12.84
CA ALA A 294 12.45 -5.17 -12.97
C ALA A 294 12.83 -4.89 -14.42
N THR A 295 13.26 -5.91 -15.18
CA THR A 295 13.61 -5.74 -16.60
C THR A 295 12.44 -5.18 -17.40
N THR A 296 11.21 -5.66 -17.15
CA THR A 296 10.02 -5.18 -17.85
C THR A 296 9.70 -3.73 -17.51
N LEU A 297 9.77 -3.36 -16.23
CA LEU A 297 9.54 -1.99 -15.75
C LEU A 297 10.56 -1.00 -16.30
N LEU A 298 11.85 -1.36 -16.26
CA LEU A 298 12.93 -0.51 -16.77
C LEU A 298 12.74 -0.20 -18.26
N SER A 299 12.36 -1.20 -19.06
CA SER A 299 12.05 -0.97 -20.48
C SER A 299 10.85 -0.04 -20.66
N GLN A 300 9.78 -0.25 -19.88
CA GLN A 300 8.58 0.60 -19.95
C GLN A 300 8.88 2.06 -19.58
N PHE A 301 9.71 2.30 -18.56
CA PHE A 301 10.09 3.67 -18.18
C PHE A 301 10.86 4.39 -19.29
N VAL A 302 11.73 3.67 -20.00
CA VAL A 302 12.46 4.23 -21.14
C VAL A 302 11.51 4.55 -22.29
N GLU A 303 10.60 3.62 -22.64
CA GLU A 303 9.59 3.83 -23.68
C GLU A 303 8.68 5.03 -23.36
N ASP A 304 8.14 5.11 -22.14
CA ASP A 304 7.27 6.20 -21.73
C ASP A 304 8.00 7.55 -21.73
N MET A 305 9.27 7.58 -21.32
CA MET A 305 10.10 8.79 -21.37
C MET A 305 10.34 9.26 -22.81
N GLU A 306 10.61 8.33 -23.74
CA GLU A 306 10.76 8.65 -25.16
C GLU A 306 9.46 9.22 -25.74
N ASP A 307 8.31 8.61 -25.44
CA ASP A 307 6.99 9.09 -25.86
C ASP A 307 6.77 10.54 -25.41
N TYR A 308 7.08 10.88 -24.14
CA TYR A 308 6.99 12.26 -23.65
C TYR A 308 7.93 13.24 -24.36
N CYS A 309 9.14 12.81 -24.71
CA CYS A 309 10.08 13.64 -25.46
C CYS A 309 9.59 13.87 -26.89
N GLU A 310 9.05 12.84 -27.55
CA GLU A 310 8.51 12.93 -28.91
C GLU A 310 7.27 13.83 -28.97
N ASP A 311 6.37 13.71 -27.99
CA ASP A 311 5.17 14.55 -27.92
C ASP A 311 5.51 16.03 -27.74
N LEU A 312 6.51 16.34 -26.92
CA LEU A 312 7.03 17.70 -26.77
C LEU A 312 7.55 18.26 -28.11
N GLU A 313 8.30 17.46 -28.87
CA GLU A 313 8.81 17.84 -30.20
C GLU A 313 7.68 18.04 -31.22
N ARG A 314 6.66 17.18 -31.21
CA ARG A 314 5.48 17.32 -32.07
C ARG A 314 4.73 18.61 -31.80
N GLY A 315 4.53 18.95 -30.53
CA GLY A 315 3.92 20.21 -30.09
C GLY A 315 4.64 21.44 -30.60
N MET A 316 5.96 21.46 -30.45
CA MET A 316 6.79 22.57 -30.94
C MET A 316 6.75 22.72 -32.46
N SER A 317 6.55 21.63 -33.20
CA SER A 317 6.50 21.65 -34.66
C SER A 317 5.17 22.17 -35.23
N GLY A 318 4.21 22.56 -34.36
CA GLY A 318 2.89 23.05 -34.76
C GLY A 318 2.00 21.98 -35.40
N ARG A 319 2.32 20.70 -35.19
CA ARG A 319 1.58 19.52 -35.68
C ARG A 319 0.69 18.88 -34.61
N SER A 320 0.39 19.61 -33.54
CA SER A 320 -0.41 19.14 -32.41
C SER A 320 -1.91 19.17 -32.71
N SER A 321 -2.62 18.14 -32.25
CA SER A 321 -4.09 18.14 -32.21
C SER A 321 -4.57 18.91 -30.96
N PRO A 322 -5.83 19.38 -30.90
CA PRO A 322 -6.38 20.04 -29.71
C PRO A 322 -6.34 19.17 -28.44
N GLU A 323 -6.22 17.85 -28.59
CA GLU A 323 -6.10 16.89 -27.49
C GLU A 323 -4.69 16.81 -26.87
N ASP A 324 -3.67 17.42 -27.51
CA ASP A 324 -2.24 17.35 -27.12
C ASP A 324 -1.76 18.57 -26.30
N GLU A 325 -2.65 19.48 -25.89
CA GLU A 325 -2.24 20.76 -25.27
C GLU A 325 -1.50 20.61 -23.92
N ALA A 326 -1.71 19.52 -23.17
CA ALA A 326 -1.05 19.27 -21.89
C ALA A 326 0.28 18.47 -22.00
N SER A 327 0.49 17.71 -23.08
CA SER A 327 1.73 16.94 -23.32
C SER A 327 2.86 17.77 -23.92
N THR A 328 2.59 19.03 -24.24
CA THR A 328 3.48 19.93 -24.99
C THR A 328 4.09 21.04 -24.13
N ASP A 329 3.77 21.10 -22.83
CA ASP A 329 4.43 22.01 -21.88
C ASP A 329 5.83 21.47 -21.51
N PRO A 330 6.92 22.18 -21.87
CA PRO A 330 8.28 21.78 -21.51
C PRO A 330 8.50 21.58 -20.01
N VAL A 331 7.81 22.35 -19.16
CA VAL A 331 7.93 22.26 -17.69
C VAL A 331 7.36 20.94 -17.18
N VAL A 332 6.17 20.58 -17.65
CA VAL A 332 5.50 19.32 -17.27
C VAL A 332 6.28 18.13 -17.81
N CYS A 333 6.74 18.19 -19.07
CA CYS A 333 7.57 17.15 -19.67
C CYS A 333 8.88 16.95 -18.87
N ALA A 334 9.57 18.04 -18.51
CA ALA A 334 10.81 17.97 -17.73
C ALA A 334 10.62 17.22 -16.39
N LYS A 335 9.56 17.56 -15.64
CA LYS A 335 9.26 16.90 -14.36
C LYS A 335 8.90 15.43 -14.51
N LYS A 336 8.13 15.07 -15.55
CA LYS A 336 7.79 13.67 -15.83
C LYS A 336 9.04 12.86 -16.19
N VAL A 337 9.87 13.36 -17.10
CA VAL A 337 11.12 12.71 -17.49
C VAL A 337 12.07 12.58 -16.29
N ALA A 338 12.19 13.60 -15.45
CA ALA A 338 12.95 13.53 -14.20
C ALA A 338 12.45 12.42 -13.26
N ALA A 339 11.13 12.26 -13.12
CA ALA A 339 10.52 11.21 -12.32
C ALA A 339 10.80 9.82 -12.88
N PHE A 340 10.69 9.62 -14.20
CA PHE A 340 11.03 8.35 -14.85
C PHE A 340 12.51 7.97 -14.69
N ILE A 341 13.43 8.92 -14.82
CA ILE A 341 14.85 8.69 -14.57
C ILE A 341 15.08 8.31 -13.10
N SER A 342 14.46 9.03 -12.17
CA SER A 342 14.61 8.78 -10.72
C SER A 342 14.09 7.39 -10.30
N VAL A 343 12.93 6.96 -10.83
CA VAL A 343 12.38 5.63 -10.54
C VAL A 343 13.17 4.53 -11.23
N PHE A 344 13.70 4.77 -12.43
CA PHE A 344 14.59 3.85 -13.13
C PHE A 344 15.85 3.56 -12.29
N THR A 345 16.50 4.61 -11.80
CA THR A 345 17.65 4.49 -10.89
C THR A 345 17.27 3.76 -9.61
N THR A 346 16.11 4.07 -9.02
CA THR A 346 15.61 3.37 -7.83
C THR A 346 15.45 1.87 -8.08
N VAL A 347 14.86 1.46 -9.20
CA VAL A 347 14.68 0.02 -9.53
C VAL A 347 16.02 -0.66 -9.78
N LEU A 348 16.98 -0.01 -10.44
CA LEU A 348 18.33 -0.55 -10.58
C LEU A 348 18.99 -0.77 -9.21
N HIS A 349 18.88 0.18 -8.29
CA HIS A 349 19.40 0.02 -6.93
C HIS A 349 18.74 -1.12 -6.16
N CYS A 350 17.44 -1.36 -6.38
CA CYS A 350 16.72 -2.47 -5.77
C CYS A 350 17.25 -3.85 -6.19
N LEU A 351 17.84 -3.96 -7.38
CA LEU A 351 18.45 -5.21 -7.87
C LEU A 351 19.83 -5.49 -7.24
N GLY A 352 20.48 -4.47 -6.67
CA GLY A 352 21.81 -4.59 -6.10
C GLY A 352 22.80 -5.20 -7.10
N PRO A 353 23.55 -6.28 -6.74
CA PRO A 353 24.47 -6.93 -7.67
C PRO A 353 23.81 -7.47 -8.95
N GLN A 354 22.52 -7.80 -8.94
CA GLN A 354 21.82 -8.29 -10.13
C GLN A 354 21.52 -7.20 -11.17
N ALA A 355 21.88 -5.94 -10.88
CA ALA A 355 21.92 -4.87 -11.88
C ALA A 355 23.11 -5.04 -12.85
N ASP A 356 24.15 -5.80 -12.46
CA ASP A 356 25.30 -6.07 -13.32
C ASP A 356 24.89 -7.01 -14.48
N PRO A 357 25.03 -6.59 -15.75
CA PRO A 357 24.72 -7.41 -16.92
C PRO A 357 25.48 -8.74 -16.98
N SER A 358 26.64 -8.84 -16.33
CA SER A 358 27.42 -10.08 -16.25
C SER A 358 26.77 -11.13 -15.35
N LEU A 359 26.01 -10.69 -14.34
CA LEU A 359 25.28 -11.53 -13.39
C LEU A 359 23.84 -11.79 -13.86
N ASN A 360 23.26 -10.85 -14.59
CA ASN A 360 21.88 -10.90 -15.05
C ASN A 360 21.78 -10.65 -16.57
N PRO A 361 21.81 -11.71 -17.39
CA PRO A 361 21.71 -11.58 -18.85
C PRO A 361 20.40 -10.94 -19.34
N GLY A 362 19.34 -10.94 -18.51
CA GLY A 362 18.08 -10.25 -18.81
C GLY A 362 18.21 -8.73 -18.84
N LEU A 363 19.21 -8.18 -18.14
CA LEU A 363 19.60 -6.78 -18.15
C LEU A 363 20.88 -6.60 -18.97
N SER A 364 20.76 -6.70 -20.29
CA SER A 364 21.94 -6.64 -21.16
C SER A 364 22.67 -5.30 -21.09
N SER A 365 24.01 -5.33 -21.26
CA SER A 365 24.82 -4.10 -21.32
C SER A 365 24.36 -3.16 -22.43
N ASN A 366 23.96 -3.70 -23.58
CA ASN A 366 23.41 -2.92 -24.69
C ASN A 366 22.12 -2.18 -24.30
N PHE A 367 21.23 -2.84 -23.56
CA PHE A 367 20.01 -2.21 -23.07
C PHE A 367 20.31 -1.06 -22.11
N LEU A 368 21.21 -1.25 -21.15
CA LEU A 368 21.57 -0.20 -20.18
C LEU A 368 22.23 1.00 -20.85
N VAL A 369 23.15 0.77 -21.81
CA VAL A 369 23.80 1.83 -22.56
C VAL A 369 22.80 2.59 -23.44
N ASP A 370 21.89 1.87 -24.11
CA ASP A 370 20.83 2.48 -24.92
C ASP A 370 19.87 3.32 -24.06
N ALA A 371 19.39 2.76 -22.93
CA ALA A 371 18.55 3.46 -21.98
C ALA A 371 19.20 4.75 -21.47
N LEU A 372 20.47 4.68 -21.04
CA LEU A 372 21.23 5.86 -20.60
C LEU A 372 21.38 6.88 -21.74
N GLY A 373 21.69 6.43 -22.95
CA GLY A 373 21.78 7.28 -24.13
C GLY A 373 20.48 8.04 -24.39
N LYS A 374 19.34 7.34 -24.34
CA LYS A 374 18.00 7.92 -24.48
C LYS A 374 17.69 8.94 -23.38
N MET A 375 18.01 8.64 -22.13
CA MET A 375 17.82 9.57 -21.00
C MET A 375 18.62 10.85 -21.18
N VAL A 376 19.90 10.74 -21.55
CA VAL A 376 20.77 11.90 -21.77
C VAL A 376 20.28 12.73 -22.96
N VAL A 377 19.94 12.09 -24.08
CA VAL A 377 19.46 12.77 -25.29
C VAL A 377 18.13 13.48 -25.02
N GLY A 378 17.15 12.78 -24.43
CA GLY A 378 15.84 13.33 -24.08
C GLY A 378 15.96 14.52 -23.13
N SER A 379 16.71 14.34 -22.05
CA SER A 379 16.94 15.42 -21.07
C SER A 379 17.64 16.63 -21.69
N THR A 380 18.65 16.41 -22.55
CA THR A 380 19.36 17.50 -23.24
C THR A 380 18.43 18.30 -24.16
N LYS A 381 17.48 17.64 -24.82
CA LYS A 381 16.48 18.31 -25.66
C LYS A 381 15.57 19.19 -24.81
N ILE A 382 15.06 18.68 -23.70
CA ILE A 382 14.19 19.40 -22.78
C ILE A 382 14.93 20.60 -22.15
N LEU A 383 16.16 20.40 -21.67
CA LEU A 383 16.96 21.46 -21.03
C LEU A 383 17.33 22.62 -21.96
N LYS A 384 17.31 22.42 -23.29
CA LYS A 384 17.45 23.52 -24.25
C LYS A 384 16.21 24.42 -24.32
N LEU A 385 15.06 23.91 -23.88
CA LEU A 385 13.76 24.61 -23.92
C LEU A 385 13.42 25.21 -22.57
N HIS A 386 13.65 24.45 -21.49
CA HIS A 386 13.32 24.85 -20.12
C HIS A 386 14.34 24.28 -19.14
N TRP A 387 14.82 25.14 -18.24
CA TRP A 387 15.72 24.72 -17.17
C TRP A 387 14.92 24.10 -16.03
N GLU A 388 15.21 22.84 -15.69
CA GLU A 388 14.57 22.12 -14.60
C GLU A 388 15.63 21.42 -13.74
N GLU A 389 15.74 21.81 -12.48
CA GLU A 389 16.74 21.29 -11.54
C GLU A 389 16.53 19.80 -11.23
N SER A 390 15.26 19.39 -11.04
CA SER A 390 14.89 18.00 -10.76
C SER A 390 15.38 17.02 -11.83
N LEU A 391 15.43 17.46 -13.09
CA LEU A 391 15.91 16.66 -14.22
C LEU A 391 17.43 16.45 -14.17
N LEU A 392 18.19 17.48 -13.79
CA LEU A 392 19.64 17.39 -13.62
C LEU A 392 20.00 16.51 -12.43
N ASP A 393 19.28 16.66 -11.32
CA ASP A 393 19.46 15.83 -10.13
C ASP A 393 19.20 14.36 -10.43
N ALA A 394 18.14 14.05 -11.18
CA ALA A 394 17.82 12.69 -11.60
C ALA A 394 18.93 12.08 -12.47
N LEU A 395 19.45 12.83 -13.46
CA LEU A 395 20.56 12.38 -14.31
C LEU A 395 21.85 12.12 -13.51
N ASN A 396 22.16 12.98 -12.54
CA ASN A 396 23.35 12.83 -11.71
C ASN A 396 23.29 11.54 -10.87
N GLN A 397 22.10 11.16 -10.40
CA GLN A 397 21.90 9.92 -9.63
C GLN A 397 22.08 8.64 -10.45
N VAL A 398 21.97 8.68 -11.79
CA VAL A 398 22.22 7.49 -12.64
C VAL A 398 23.70 7.11 -12.66
N ARG A 399 24.59 8.06 -12.36
CA ARG A 399 26.05 7.88 -12.42
C ARG A 399 26.62 7.22 -11.17
N ASP A 400 25.96 7.42 -10.04
CA ASP A 400 26.38 6.95 -8.72
C ASP A 400 25.72 5.59 -8.41
#